data_AF-A0A2N5JRM6-F1
#
_entry.id   AF-A0A2N5JRM6-F1
#
_cell.length_a   1.000
_cell.length_b   1.000
_cell.length_c   1.000
_cell.angle_alpha   90.00
_cell.angle_beta   90.00
_cell.angle_gamma   90.00
#
_symmetry.space_group_name_H-M   'P 1'
#
loop_
_entity.id
_entity.type
_entity.pdbx_description
1 polymer ?
#
loop_
_entity_poly.entity_id
_entity_poly.type
_entity_poly.pdbx_seq_one_letter_code
_entity_poly.pdbx_strand_id
1 'polypeptide(L)' 'MFLQGDIPSAVNSLQRSIGLNPNLSDAHFTLGIVYSKTGRKKEAIAALTTALNLYQKQQNQVWIDRTKQTIQTIESSSK' A
#
# COMPACT_ATOMS: atom_id res chain seq x y z
N MET A 1 1.43 -25.79 -0.86
CA MET A 1 0.96 -25.49 0.51
C MET A 1 1.32 -24.02 0.80
N PHE A 2 0.49 -23.07 0.35
CA PHE A 2 0.75 -21.63 0.54
C PHE A 2 0.14 -21.21 1.87
N LEU A 3 0.96 -21.24 2.92
CA LEU A 3 0.51 -20.95 4.28
C LEU A 3 -0.02 -19.53 4.36
N GLN A 4 -1.23 -19.45 4.90
CA GLN A 4 -2.11 -18.30 5.05
C GLN A 4 -1.58 -17.26 6.06
N GLY A 5 -0.27 -17.15 6.25
CA GLY A 5 0.38 -16.38 7.32
C GLY A 5 1.60 -15.57 6.91
N ASP A 6 1.99 -15.56 5.64
CA ASP A 6 3.26 -14.98 5.21
C ASP A 6 3.18 -13.49 4.82
N ILE A 7 2.33 -12.75 5.54
CA ILE A 7 2.34 -11.28 5.54
C ILE A 7 3.77 -10.71 5.64
N PRO A 8 4.65 -11.17 6.57
CA PRO A 8 6.01 -10.66 6.64
C PRO A 8 6.82 -10.89 5.35
N SER A 9 6.59 -11.99 4.63
CA SER A 9 7.27 -12.26 3.35
C SER A 9 6.81 -11.32 2.23
N ALA A 10 5.52 -10.96 2.20
CA ALA A 10 5.01 -9.97 1.24
C ALA A 10 5.62 -8.59 1.52
N VAL A 11 5.67 -8.16 2.78
CA VAL A 11 6.31 -6.91 3.20
C VAL A 11 7.80 -6.92 2.82
N ASN A 12 8.53 -8.00 3.09
CA ASN A 12 9.95 -8.11 2.76
C ASN A 12 10.20 -8.01 1.25
N SER A 13 9.39 -8.69 0.45
CA SER A 13 9.47 -8.64 -1.02
C SER A 13 9.19 -7.23 -1.56
N LEU A 14 8.18 -6.55 -1.00
CA LEU A 14 7.85 -5.17 -1.37
C LEU A 14 8.95 -4.20 -0.96
N GLN A 15 9.53 -4.35 0.24
CA GLN A 15 10.64 -3.53 0.71
C GLN A 15 11.89 -3.69 -0.16
N ARG A 16 12.22 -4.91 -0.59
CA ARG A 16 13.29 -5.13 -1.57
C ARG A 16 13.00 -4.43 -2.89
N SER A 17 11.76 -4.53 -3.37
CA SER A 17 11.32 -3.85 -4.61
C SER A 17 11.44 -2.33 -4.50
N ILE A 18 11.03 -1.75 -3.37
CA ILE A 18 11.19 -0.31 -3.06
C ILE A 18 12.68 0.06 -2.97
N GLY A 19 13.52 -0.81 -2.42
CA GLY A 19 14.97 -0.60 -2.38
C GLY A 19 15.62 -0.59 -3.77
N LEU A 20 15.09 -1.39 -4.70
CA LEU A 20 15.54 -1.41 -6.11
C LEU A 20 14.97 -0.24 -6.91
N ASN A 21 13.70 0.11 -6.68
CA ASN A 21 13.04 1.24 -7.31
C ASN A 21 12.16 1.99 -6.30
N PRO A 22 12.67 3.09 -5.71
CA PRO A 22 11.91 3.85 -4.71
C PRO A 22 10.72 4.62 -5.31
N ASN A 23 10.62 4.71 -6.64
CA ASN A 23 9.50 5.35 -7.32
C ASN A 23 8.36 4.39 -7.65
N LEU A 24 8.43 3.14 -7.18
CA LEU A 24 7.43 2.12 -7.50
C LEU A 24 6.15 2.31 -6.67
N SER A 25 5.22 3.08 -7.22
CA SER A 25 3.93 3.40 -6.57
C SER A 25 3.13 2.15 -6.24
N ASP A 26 3.13 1.16 -7.12
CA ASP A 26 2.41 -0.10 -6.93
C ASP A 26 2.93 -0.90 -5.73
N ALA A 27 4.24 -0.82 -5.45
CA ALA A 27 4.80 -1.46 -4.27
C ALA A 27 4.35 -0.78 -2.98
N HIS A 28 4.32 0.55 -2.94
CA HIS A 28 3.77 1.32 -1.82
C HIS A 28 2.26 1.06 -1.63
N PHE A 29 1.50 0.97 -2.74
CA PHE A 29 0.08 0.67 -2.69
C PHE A 29 -0.17 -0.74 -2.13
N THR A 30 0.52 -1.73 -2.67
CA THR A 30 0.41 -3.13 -2.22
C THR A 30 0.83 -3.28 -0.76
N LEU A 31 1.87 -2.56 -0.33
CA LEU A 31 2.30 -2.53 1.06
C LEU A 31 1.19 -1.99 1.98
N GLY A 32 0.51 -0.94 1.54
CA GLY A 32 -0.67 -0.41 2.21
C GLY A 32 -1.81 -1.41 2.36
N ILE A 33 -2.11 -2.16 1.29
CA ILE A 33 -3.13 -3.23 1.34
C ILE A 33 -2.72 -4.36 2.30
N VAL A 34 -1.46 -4.77 2.27
CA VAL A 34 -0.93 -5.81 3.16
C VAL A 34 -1.04 -5.35 4.62
N TYR A 35 -0.66 -4.11 4.94
CA TYR A 35 -0.84 -3.56 6.28
C TYR A 35 -2.32 -3.47 6.69
N SER A 36 -3.21 -3.08 5.78
CA SER A 36 -4.65 -3.04 6.05
C SER A 36 -5.19 -4.43 6.42
N LYS A 37 -4.79 -5.47 5.67
CA LYS A 37 -5.15 -6.88 5.96
C LYS A 37 -4.63 -7.39 7.30
N THR A 38 -3.55 -6.80 7.81
CA THR A 38 -2.96 -7.16 9.12
C THR A 38 -3.54 -6.37 10.30
N GLY A 39 -4.52 -5.49 10.04
CA GLY A 39 -5.06 -4.59 11.06
C GLY A 39 -4.16 -3.38 11.37
N ARG A 40 -3.00 -3.27 10.72
CA ARG A 40 -2.08 -2.12 10.84
C ARG A 40 -2.56 -0.92 10.02
N LYS A 41 -3.74 -0.40 10.37
CA LYS A 41 -4.41 0.69 9.62
C LYS A 41 -3.57 1.96 9.50
N LYS A 42 -2.87 2.36 10.57
CA LYS A 42 -1.99 3.55 10.56
C LYS A 42 -0.87 3.42 9.52
N GLU A 43 -0.20 2.28 9.50
CA GLU A 43 0.87 1.99 8.54
C GLU A 43 0.34 1.81 7.11
N ALA A 44 -0.86 1.24 6.98
CA ALA A 44 -1.55 1.13 5.70
C ALA A 44 -1.79 2.50 5.06
N ILE A 45 -2.37 3.44 5.82
CA ILE A 45 -2.62 4.81 5.36
C ILE A 45 -1.31 5.51 5.00
N ALA A 46 -0.26 5.38 5.83
CA ALA A 46 1.04 5.98 5.55
C ALA A 46 1.62 5.47 4.20
N ALA A 47 1.61 4.16 3.96
CA ALA A 47 2.11 3.58 2.72
C ALA A 47 1.26 3.97 1.50
N LEU A 48 -0.08 3.99 1.64
CA LEU A 48 -0.98 4.44 0.58
C LEU A 48 -0.79 5.93 0.26
N THR A 49 -0.53 6.78 1.25
CA THR A 49 -0.25 8.21 1.02
C THR A 49 1.05 8.40 0.22
N THR A 50 2.08 7.60 0.48
CA THR A 50 3.29 7.60 -0.35
C THR A 50 2.98 7.18 -1.78
N ALA A 51 2.21 6.10 -1.96
CA ALA A 51 1.77 5.64 -3.27
C ALA A 51 0.99 6.73 -4.02
N LEU A 52 0.08 7.43 -3.34
CA LEU A 52 -0.72 8.51 -3.89
C LEU A 52 0.15 9.65 -4.46
N ASN A 53 1.15 10.08 -3.70
CA ASN A 53 2.08 11.13 -4.14
C ASN A 53 2.89 10.68 -5.37
N LEU A 54 3.36 9.43 -5.38
CA LEU A 54 4.07 8.88 -6.53
C LEU A 54 3.17 8.72 -7.76
N TYR A 55 1.91 8.29 -7.59
CA TYR A 55 0.92 8.25 -8.69
C TYR A 55 0.57 9.64 -9.21
N GLN A 56 0.51 10.65 -8.34
CA GLN A 56 0.35 12.06 -8.75
C GLN A 56 1.51 12.54 -9.62
N LYS A 57 2.75 12.20 -9.24
CA LYS A 57 3.94 12.50 -10.06
C LYS A 57 3.91 11.78 -11.41
N GLN A 58 3.37 10.57 -11.45
CA GLN A 58 3.16 9.79 -12.67
C GLN A 58 1.89 10.18 -13.44
N GLN A 59 1.13 11.17 -12.96
CA GLN A 59 -0.16 11.61 -13.53
C GLN A 59 -1.17 10.48 -13.71
N ASN A 60 -1.08 9.43 -12.88
CA ASN A 60 -1.89 8.24 -13.02
C ASN A 60 -3.21 8.34 -12.25
N GLN A 61 -4.21 8.98 -12.87
CA GLN A 61 -5.50 9.29 -12.25
C GLN A 61 -6.24 8.06 -11.72
N VAL A 62 -6.25 6.96 -12.48
CA VAL A 62 -6.94 5.72 -12.09
C VAL A 62 -6.45 5.22 -10.73
N TRP A 63 -5.13 5.23 -10.51
CA TRP A 63 -4.55 4.77 -9.26
C TRP A 63 -4.64 5.80 -8.14
N ILE A 64 -4.67 7.09 -8.46
CA ILE A 64 -4.93 8.17 -7.49
C ILE A 64 -6.31 7.98 -6.85
N ASP A 65 -7.35 7.80 -7.67
CA ASP A 65 -8.72 7.63 -7.18
C ASP A 65 -8.85 6.34 -6.36
N ARG A 66 -8.29 5.23 -6.87
CA ARG A 66 -8.29 3.94 -6.16
C ARG A 66 -7.58 4.02 -4.81
N THR A 67 -6.45 4.72 -4.75
CA THR A 67 -5.67 4.88 -3.52
C THR A 67 -6.43 5.73 -2.49
N LYS A 68 -7.03 6.84 -2.92
CA LYS A 68 -7.88 7.68 -2.05
C LYS A 68 -9.07 6.90 -1.49
N GLN A 69 -9.76 6.15 -2.34
CA GLN A 69 -10.90 5.33 -1.93
C GLN A 69 -10.47 4.25 -0.91
N THR A 70 -9.29 3.67 -1.11
CA THR A 70 -8.74 2.68 -0.18
C THR A 70 -8.44 3.30 1.19
N ILE A 71 -7.81 4.48 1.23
CA ILE A 71 -7.54 5.22 2.47
C ILE A 71 -8.85 5.50 3.21
N GLN A 72 -9.84 6.07 2.51
CA GLN A 72 -11.15 6.37 3.09
C GLN A 72 -11.86 5.12 3.63
N THR A 73 -11.73 3.99 2.95
CA THR A 73 -12.30 2.71 3.39
C THR A 73 -11.66 2.25 4.70
N ILE A 74 -10.34 2.38 4.82
CA ILE A 74 -9.57 2.00 6.03
C ILE A 74 -9.94 2.90 7.20
N GLU A 75 -10.04 4.21 6.97
CA GLU A 75 -10.45 5.20 7.97
C GLU A 75 -11.88 4.96 8.44
N SER A 76 -12.81 4.75 7.51
CA SER A 76 -14.23 4.50 7.81
C SER A 76 -14.43 3.17 8.55
N SER A 77 -13.62 2.16 8.24
CA SER A 77 -13.64 0.87 8.94
C SER A 77 -13.04 0.93 10.36
N SER A 78 -12.51 2.09 10.80
CA SER A 78 -11.93 2.29 12.12
C SER A 78 -12.88 2.97 13.12
N LYS A 79 -14.14 3.19 12.75
CA LYS A 79 -15.16 3.82 13.59
C LYS A 79 -16.10 2.79 14.23
#